data_AF-A0A3D3PBT3-F1
#
_entry.id   AF-A0A3D3PBT3-F1
#
_cell.length_a   1.000
_cell.length_b   1.000
_cell.length_c   1.000
_cell.angle_alpha   90.00
_cell.angle_beta   90.00
_cell.angle_gamma   90.00
#
_symmetry.space_group_name_H-M   'P 1'
#
loop_
_entity.id
_entity.type
_entity.pdbx_description
1 polymer ?
#
loop_
_entity_poly.entity_id
_entity_poly.type
_entity_poly.pdbx_seq_one_letter_code
_entity_poly.pdbx_strand_id
1 'polypeptide(L)'
;MENIEKSLKELRRIPGVGKTVAIDLYDLGYRSIRDLKGRDAEEMYVRHNDFRGAVQDICMLYTFRCAVYFADTFGDIQDPEKLKWWYWMDEQKVDSVTKDKEIRKAKTCQ
;
A
#
# COMPACT_ATOMS: atom_id res chain seq x y z
N MET A 1 -7.50 -12.31 -20.14
CA MET A 1 -7.09 -12.84 -18.82
C MET A 1 -5.57 -12.92 -18.65
N GLU A 2 -4.77 -13.04 -19.73
CA GLU A 2 -3.30 -13.00 -19.66
C GLU A 2 -2.73 -11.75 -18.95
N ASN A 3 -3.44 -10.61 -19.03
CA ASN A 3 -2.97 -9.34 -18.46
C ASN A 3 -3.12 -9.24 -16.93
N ILE A 4 -4.12 -9.89 -16.31
CA ILE A 4 -4.31 -9.84 -14.85
C ILE A 4 -3.28 -10.73 -14.15
N GLU A 5 -3.05 -11.94 -14.63
CA GLU A 5 -2.07 -12.85 -14.00
C GLU A 5 -0.65 -12.27 -14.05
N LYS A 6 -0.28 -11.65 -15.18
CA LYS A 6 1.00 -10.93 -15.31
C LYS A 6 1.12 -9.80 -14.29
N SER A 7 0.08 -8.98 -14.17
CA SER A 7 0.04 -7.87 -13.19
C SER A 7 0.18 -8.40 -11.76
N LEU A 8 -0.60 -9.41 -11.39
CA LEU A 8 -0.55 -10.02 -10.06
C LEU A 8 0.82 -10.65 -9.76
N LYS A 9 1.44 -11.30 -10.75
CA LYS A 9 2.78 -11.87 -10.60
C LYS A 9 3.84 -10.78 -10.38
N GLU A 10 3.70 -9.65 -11.07
CA GLU A 10 4.61 -8.51 -10.89
C GLU A 10 4.45 -7.87 -9.52
N LEU A 11 3.21 -7.55 -9.10
CA LEU A 11 2.92 -6.93 -7.81
C LEU A 11 3.37 -7.80 -6.62
N ARG A 12 3.34 -9.13 -6.76
CA ARG A 12 3.85 -10.07 -5.76
C ARG A 12 5.38 -10.09 -5.59
N ARG A 13 6.12 -9.32 -6.40
CA ARG A 13 7.57 -9.12 -6.19
C ARG A 13 7.84 -8.14 -5.05
N ILE A 14 6.85 -7.34 -4.65
CA ILE A 14 6.96 -6.39 -3.55
C ILE A 14 7.06 -7.19 -2.23
N PRO A 15 8.07 -6.94 -1.39
CA PRO A 15 8.17 -7.59 -0.08
C PRO A 15 6.91 -7.38 0.77
N GLY A 16 6.40 -8.46 1.37
CA GLY A 16 5.16 -8.43 2.15
C GLY A 16 3.86 -8.49 1.34
N VAL A 17 3.91 -8.45 0.00
CA VAL A 17 2.72 -8.51 -0.85
C VAL A 17 2.42 -9.95 -1.29
N GLY A 18 1.40 -10.53 -0.67
CA GLY A 18 0.83 -11.83 -1.05
C GLY A 18 -0.22 -11.74 -2.17
N LYS A 19 -0.85 -12.87 -2.50
CA LYS A 19 -1.89 -12.95 -3.54
C LYS A 19 -3.06 -11.99 -3.27
N THR A 20 -3.55 -11.93 -2.03
CA THR A 20 -4.68 -11.07 -1.65
C THR A 20 -4.36 -9.59 -1.83
N VAL A 21 -3.23 -9.14 -1.29
CA VAL A 21 -2.79 -7.74 -1.42
C VAL A 21 -2.53 -7.36 -2.88
N ALA A 22 -1.98 -8.27 -3.69
CA ALA A 22 -1.81 -8.03 -5.12
C ALA A 22 -3.16 -7.86 -5.85
N ILE A 23 -4.19 -8.62 -5.46
CA ILE A 23 -5.56 -8.45 -5.97
C ILE A 23 -6.10 -7.09 -5.51
N ASP A 24 -5.91 -6.71 -4.25
CA ASP A 24 -6.37 -5.41 -3.73
C ASP A 24 -5.75 -4.24 -4.49
N LEU A 25 -4.44 -4.29 -4.75
CA LEU A 25 -3.75 -3.30 -5.58
C LEU A 25 -4.31 -3.28 -7.01
N TYR A 26 -4.59 -4.45 -7.59
CA TYR A 26 -5.22 -4.55 -8.90
C TYR A 26 -6.63 -3.96 -8.90
N ASP A 27 -7.45 -4.26 -7.91
CA ASP A 27 -8.81 -3.73 -7.81
C ASP A 27 -8.81 -2.20 -7.63
N LEU A 28 -7.80 -1.65 -6.95
CA LEU A 28 -7.56 -0.21 -6.84
C LEU A 28 -7.04 0.47 -8.11
N GLY A 29 -6.73 -0.31 -9.15
CA GLY A 29 -6.32 0.20 -10.47
C GLY A 29 -4.81 0.12 -10.75
N TYR A 30 -3.99 -0.39 -9.83
CA TYR A 30 -2.55 -0.55 -10.04
C TYR A 30 -2.27 -1.85 -10.82
N ARG A 31 -1.51 -1.77 -11.92
CA ARG A 31 -1.25 -2.91 -12.82
C ARG A 31 0.20 -3.39 -12.74
N SER A 32 1.09 -2.56 -12.22
CA SER A 32 2.54 -2.80 -12.17
C SER A 32 3.16 -2.16 -10.94
N ILE A 33 4.41 -2.52 -10.62
CA ILE A 33 5.17 -1.85 -9.55
C ILE A 33 5.35 -0.37 -9.88
N ARG A 34 5.54 -0.04 -11.16
CA ARG A 34 5.71 1.34 -11.64
C ARG A 34 4.52 2.23 -11.30
N ASP A 35 3.30 1.69 -11.29
CA ASP A 35 2.09 2.49 -11.01
C ASP A 35 2.02 2.98 -9.55
N LEU A 36 2.80 2.36 -8.66
CA LEU A 36 2.91 2.69 -7.24
C LEU A 36 3.96 3.77 -6.96
N LYS A 37 4.83 4.08 -7.93
CA LYS A 37 5.89 5.09 -7.77
C LYS A 37 5.28 6.47 -7.54
N GLY A 38 5.74 7.15 -6.48
CA GLY A 38 5.27 8.47 -6.06
C GLY A 38 3.83 8.50 -5.55
N ARG A 39 3.21 7.35 -5.26
CA ARG A 39 1.85 7.32 -4.68
C ARG A 39 1.89 7.63 -3.19
N ASP A 40 0.81 8.22 -2.72
CA ASP A 40 0.59 8.43 -1.30
C ASP A 40 -0.06 7.17 -0.70
N ALA A 41 0.68 6.48 0.17
CA ALA A 41 0.19 5.27 0.82
C ALA A 41 -1.03 5.50 1.73
N GLU A 42 -1.18 6.69 2.29
CA GLU A 42 -2.34 7.04 3.12
C GLU A 42 -3.59 7.25 2.27
N GLU A 43 -3.45 7.88 1.09
CA GLU A 43 -4.53 7.96 0.10
C GLU A 43 -4.91 6.57 -0.41
N MET A 44 -3.92 5.72 -0.71
CA MET A 44 -4.15 4.33 -1.10
C MET A 44 -4.95 3.56 -0.05
N TYR A 45 -4.61 3.74 1.24
CA TYR A 45 -5.32 3.09 2.35
C TYR A 45 -6.77 3.56 2.48
N VAL A 46 -7.01 4.88 2.39
CA VAL A 46 -8.37 5.43 2.39
C VAL A 46 -9.20 4.90 1.23
N ARG A 47 -8.63 4.90 0.01
CA ARG A 47 -9.29 4.34 -1.19
C ARG A 47 -9.56 2.84 -1.05
N HIS A 48 -8.66 2.11 -0.40
CA HIS A 48 -8.86 0.70 -0.09
C HIS A 48 -10.03 0.47 0.87
N ASN A 49 -10.11 1.26 1.94
CA ASN A 49 -11.22 1.22 2.89
C ASN A 49 -12.55 1.53 2.19
N ASP A 50 -12.57 2.55 1.33
CA ASP A 50 -13.75 2.92 0.54
C ASP A 50 -14.16 1.79 -0.41
N PHE A 51 -13.19 1.18 -1.11
CA PHE A 51 -13.45 0.04 -2.01
C PHE A 51 -13.98 -1.19 -1.27
N ARG A 52 -13.48 -1.46 -0.06
CA ARG A 52 -13.94 -2.57 0.79
C ARG A 52 -15.25 -2.28 1.52
N GLY A 53 -15.69 -1.03 1.56
CA GLY A 53 -16.88 -0.58 2.30
C GLY A 53 -16.72 -0.60 3.82
N ALA A 54 -15.49 -0.74 4.32
CA ALA A 54 -15.17 -0.75 5.75
C ALA A 54 -13.70 -0.41 5.99
N VAL A 55 -13.39 0.14 7.17
CA VAL A 55 -12.00 0.37 7.58
C VAL A 55 -11.29 -0.98 7.77
N GLN A 56 -10.22 -1.19 7.01
CA GLN A 56 -9.39 -2.39 7.09
C GLN A 56 -8.32 -2.23 8.17
N ASP A 57 -7.63 -3.32 8.53
CA ASP A 57 -6.55 -3.26 9.50
C ASP A 57 -5.43 -2.30 9.08
N ILE A 58 -4.92 -1.52 10.03
CA ILE A 58 -3.84 -0.54 9.81
C ILE A 58 -2.55 -1.16 9.26
N CYS A 59 -2.33 -2.47 9.43
CA CYS A 59 -1.20 -3.17 8.82
C CYS A 59 -1.20 -3.08 7.28
N MET A 60 -2.37 -2.86 6.67
CA MET A 60 -2.50 -2.64 5.24
C MET A 60 -1.89 -1.30 4.80
N LEU A 61 -2.05 -0.23 5.60
CA LEU A 61 -1.38 1.05 5.37
C LEU A 61 0.15 0.86 5.35
N TYR A 62 0.69 0.11 6.31
CA TYR A 62 2.13 -0.13 6.40
C TYR A 62 2.64 -0.96 5.23
N THR A 63 1.83 -1.89 4.73
CA THR A 63 2.12 -2.64 3.51
C THR A 63 2.13 -1.72 2.29
N PHE A 64 1.21 -0.75 2.19
CA PHE A 64 1.23 0.25 1.13
C PHE A 64 2.44 1.19 1.22
N ARG A 65 2.85 1.63 2.41
CA ARG A 65 4.09 2.41 2.59
C ARG A 65 5.32 1.65 2.09
N CYS A 66 5.42 0.36 2.46
CA CYS A 66 6.47 -0.54 1.97
C CYS A 66 6.41 -0.71 0.44
N ALA A 67 5.22 -0.85 -0.12
CA ALA A 67 5.03 -1.00 -1.57
C ALA A 67 5.44 0.24 -2.36
N VAL A 68 5.10 1.43 -1.87
CA VAL A 68 5.51 2.72 -2.46
C VAL A 68 7.03 2.86 -2.40
N TYR A 69 7.65 2.63 -1.23
CA TYR A 69 9.11 2.68 -1.12
C TYR A 69 9.81 1.72 -2.09
N PHE A 70 9.32 0.48 -2.17
CA PHE A 70 9.87 -0.51 -3.09
C PHE A 70 9.75 -0.07 -4.55
N ALA A 71 8.63 0.58 -4.92
CA ALA A 71 8.41 1.11 -6.26
C ALA A 71 9.27 2.35 -6.56
N ASP A 72 9.44 3.25 -5.59
CA ASP A 72 10.24 4.46 -5.72
C ASP A 72 11.70 4.14 -5.99
N THR A 73 12.22 3.12 -5.28
CA THR A 73 13.61 2.64 -5.32
C THR A 73 13.81 1.42 -6.23
N PHE A 74 12.84 1.11 -7.07
CA PHE A 74 12.89 -0.09 -7.89
C PHE A 74 14.03 -0.03 -8.91
N GLY A 75 14.98 -0.98 -8.79
CA GLY A 75 16.18 -1.04 -9.64
C GLY A 75 17.44 -0.44 -9.01
N ASP A 76 17.32 0.18 -7.84
CA ASP A 76 18.43 0.72 -7.07
C ASP A 76 18.84 -0.22 -5.92
N ILE A 77 19.92 0.11 -5.20
CA ILE A 77 20.30 -0.57 -3.96
C ILE A 77 19.30 -0.17 -2.87
N GLN A 78 18.55 -1.15 -2.36
CA GLN A 78 17.51 -0.94 -1.36
C GLN A 78 18.03 -1.23 0.06
N ASP A 79 17.62 -0.42 1.03
CA ASP A 79 17.81 -0.72 2.45
C ASP A 79 16.96 -1.95 2.85
N PRO A 80 17.58 -3.07 3.28
CA PRO A 80 16.85 -4.29 3.65
C PRO A 80 15.87 -4.11 4.80
N GLU A 81 16.09 -3.15 5.71
CA GLU A 81 15.16 -2.91 6.81
C GLU A 81 13.88 -2.25 6.33
N LYS A 82 13.98 -1.33 5.36
CA LYS A 82 12.83 -0.66 4.74
C LYS A 82 11.98 -1.57 3.85
N LEU A 83 12.47 -2.76 3.51
CA LEU A 83 11.71 -3.80 2.80
C LEU A 83 10.82 -4.63 3.74
N LYS A 84 10.91 -4.40 5.05
CA LYS A 84 10.03 -5.04 6.03
C LYS A 84 8.86 -4.13 6.30
N TRP A 85 7.63 -4.58 6.08
CA TRP A 85 6.44 -3.74 6.26
C TRP A 85 6.35 -3.14 7.68
N TRP A 86 6.84 -3.85 8.70
CA TRP A 86 6.80 -3.37 10.09
C TRP A 86 7.75 -2.20 10.37
N TYR A 87 8.72 -1.92 9.49
CA TYR A 87 9.52 -0.71 9.56
C TYR A 87 8.65 0.55 9.41
N TRP A 88 7.52 0.43 8.71
CA TRP A 88 6.62 1.53 8.37
C TRP A 88 5.49 1.74 9.37
N MET A 89 5.53 1.05 10.52
CA MET A 89 4.56 1.26 11.59
C MET A 89 4.66 2.67 12.15
N ASP A 90 3.52 3.23 12.54
CA ASP A 90 3.53 4.50 13.26
C ASP A 90 4.20 4.33 14.63
N GLU A 91 4.92 5.36 15.07
CA GLU A 91 5.54 5.39 16.40
C GLU A 91 4.49 5.35 17.52
N GLN A 92 3.39 6.08 17.31
CA GLN A 92 2.23 6.07 18.20
C GLN A 92 1.20 5.06 17.67
N LYS A 93 0.88 4.08 18.51
CA LYS A 93 -0.12 3.06 18.16
C LYS A 93 -1.52 3.65 18.32
N VAL A 94 -2.18 3.85 17.19
CA VAL A 94 -3.62 4.16 17.11
C VAL A 94 -4.35 2.98 16.45
N ASP A 95 -5.66 2.86 16.72
CA ASP A 95 -6.49 1.88 16.03
C ASP A 95 -6.78 2.30 14.58
N SER A 96 -7.19 1.34 13.75
CA SER A 96 -7.43 1.54 12.32
C SER A 96 -8.48 2.62 12.03
N VAL A 97 -9.54 2.73 12.84
CA VAL A 97 -10.63 3.69 12.63
C VAL A 97 -10.18 5.11 12.96
N THR A 98 -9.45 5.27 14.07
CA THR A 98 -8.83 6.53 14.43
C THR A 98 -7.87 6.99 13.32
N LYS A 99 -7.01 6.09 12.84
CA LYS A 99 -6.06 6.41 11.76
C LYS A 99 -6.73 6.84 10.46
N ASP A 100 -7.74 6.11 9.99
CA ASP A 100 -8.49 6.45 8.77
C ASP A 100 -9.12 7.85 8.87
N LYS A 101 -9.72 8.19 10.03
CA LYS A 101 -10.29 9.52 10.28
C LYS A 101 -9.24 10.63 10.27
N GLU A 102 -8.08 10.40 10.89
CA GLU A 102 -6.97 11.35 10.90
C GLU A 102 -6.46 11.64 9.49
N ILE A 103 -6.26 10.59 8.68
CA ILE A 103 -5.84 10.74 7.28
C ILE A 103 -6.88 11.56 6.51
N ARG A 104 -8.16 11.18 6.57
CA ARG A 104 -9.23 11.92 5.86
C ARG A 104 -9.30 13.38 6.27
N LYS A 105 -9.19 13.66 7.58
CA LYS A 105 -9.18 15.03 8.09
C LYS A 105 -7.99 15.82 7.55
N ALA A 106 -6.79 15.23 7.55
CA ALA A 106 -5.59 15.87 7.03
C ALA A 106 -5.71 16.19 5.53
N LYS A 107 -6.34 15.31 4.74
CA LYS A 107 -6.53 15.47 3.29
C LYS A 107 -7.67 16.42 2.89
N THR A 108 -8.68 16.59 3.74
CA THR A 108 -9.81 17.51 3.47
C THR A 108 -9.43 18.97 3.70
N CYS A 109 -8.33 19.22 4.40
CA CYS A 109 -7.87 20.56 4.77
C CYS A 109 -6.79 21.13 3.83
N GLN A 110 -6.53 20.48 2.70
CA GLN A 110 -5.61 20.94 1.64
C GLN A 110 -6.36 21.45 0.41
#